data_AF-A0A812I1L8-F1
#
_entry.id   AF-A0A812I1L8-F1
#
_cell.length_a   1.000
_cell.length_b   1.000
_cell.length_c   1.000
_cell.angle_alpha   90.00
_cell.angle_beta   90.00
_cell.angle_gamma   90.00
#
_symmetry.space_group_name_H-M   'P 1'
#
loop_
_entity.id
_entity.type
_entity.pdbx_description
1 polymer ?
#
loop_
_entity_poly.entity_id
_entity_poly.type
_entity_poly.pdbx_seq_one_letter_code
_entity_poly.pdbx_strand_id
1 'polypeptide(L)'
;MCNINITEATVVVTPAWIIEHTGKLLEEICTRNPIPWQDIDACVFVLTGVAPRAAAGQDKVIPRLIELLPQLPYPDAGNKALLMRSAASRLVLFTSGYLALHPAPCKEILKFLSLQHLPSILPLKEGSEKDMKKYCEALACDAMKMVMTAARKTIVALEGGTLWQEAVTAVINLVADSRLNVDCRAQLVFGIGQVLSVLTDWNDLEHALSMFVSRMEGPIQPILTALPAEPLGSRAVKATRDGKAPVELKLYVASVSSVYNMPPRDASLPPVDHHPVLGVVEKHFATIERVCIHHTQYEELMEQVCLAFSYILGFSREYVPSSKVFVPMMKLMARCCEFHPQPYYMSLVRATIGFFAANTNKEMDAILVDLTGLFILPVAKNMASSSSTLLPPPISAAAYEMMTEAVRHWNLSLLAIEHTAWMPEVLDCTIEALPHLTEVGQAQYERTITAMLRFLRNILLWGDPDTSRGDNAPELVQLQKQAQAPLHRFIRIPQ
;
A
#
# COMPACT_ATOMS: atom_id res chain seq x y z
N MET A 1 -15.89 25.17 -11.29
CA MET A 1 -16.06 26.64 -11.40
C MET A 1 -16.23 27.32 -10.03
N CYS A 2 -17.14 26.92 -9.13
CA CYS A 2 -17.32 27.63 -7.84
C CYS A 2 -16.10 27.66 -6.90
N ASN A 3 -15.27 26.60 -6.83
CA ASN A 3 -14.03 26.62 -6.02
C ASN A 3 -12.98 27.63 -6.54
N ILE A 4 -13.00 27.91 -7.85
CA ILE A 4 -12.13 28.93 -8.46
C ILE A 4 -12.61 30.32 -8.02
N ASN A 5 -13.92 30.56 -8.03
CA ASN A 5 -14.51 31.83 -7.62
C ASN A 5 -14.33 32.12 -6.11
N ILE A 6 -14.42 31.11 -5.24
CA ILE A 6 -14.12 31.29 -3.79
C ILE A 6 -12.63 31.56 -3.58
N THR A 7 -11.78 30.91 -4.38
CA THR A 7 -10.33 31.13 -4.33
C THR A 7 -9.97 32.56 -4.74
N GLU A 8 -10.58 33.08 -5.78
CA GLU A 8 -10.42 34.47 -6.24
C GLU A 8 -10.96 35.47 -5.21
N ALA A 9 -12.07 35.15 -4.52
CA ALA A 9 -12.60 36.00 -3.45
C ALA A 9 -11.60 36.24 -2.32
N THR A 10 -10.73 35.25 -2.01
CA THR A 10 -9.69 35.43 -0.99
C THR A 10 -8.54 36.38 -1.37
N VAL A 11 -8.47 36.80 -2.64
CA VAL A 11 -7.55 37.86 -3.10
C VAL A 11 -8.04 39.23 -2.62
N VAL A 12 -9.35 39.38 -2.40
CA VAL A 12 -10.00 40.64 -2.02
C VAL A 12 -10.41 40.66 -0.55
N VAL A 13 -10.80 39.50 0.01
CA VAL A 13 -11.32 39.37 1.38
C VAL A 13 -10.49 38.36 2.16
N THR A 14 -10.14 38.69 3.41
CA THR A 14 -9.28 37.81 4.21
C THR A 14 -9.99 36.48 4.54
N PRO A 15 -9.29 35.34 4.52
CA PRO A 15 -9.86 34.04 4.91
C PRO A 15 -10.52 34.07 6.29
N ALA A 16 -9.94 34.79 7.25
CA ALA A 16 -10.47 34.94 8.60
C ALA A 16 -11.85 35.61 8.61
N TRP A 17 -12.05 36.67 7.82
CA TRP A 17 -13.34 37.35 7.74
C TRP A 17 -14.42 36.46 7.13
N ILE A 18 -14.09 35.72 6.05
CA ILE A 18 -15.04 34.82 5.40
C ILE A 18 -15.48 33.73 6.38
N ILE A 19 -14.53 33.14 7.11
CA ILE A 19 -14.85 32.10 8.09
C ILE A 19 -15.73 32.65 9.22
N GLU A 20 -15.42 33.83 9.77
CA GLU A 20 -16.24 34.44 10.83
C GLU A 20 -17.67 34.75 10.34
N HIS A 21 -17.79 35.34 9.15
CA HIS A 21 -19.08 35.75 8.60
C HIS A 21 -19.94 34.54 8.21
N THR A 22 -19.35 33.56 7.52
CA THR A 22 -20.04 32.31 7.18
C THR A 22 -20.39 31.50 8.42
N GLY A 23 -19.54 31.51 9.44
CA GLY A 23 -19.82 30.91 10.75
C GLY A 23 -21.05 31.48 11.42
N LYS A 24 -21.14 32.81 11.55
CA LYS A 24 -22.31 33.50 12.12
C LYS A 24 -23.58 33.21 11.33
N LEU A 25 -23.50 33.26 9.99
CA LEU A 25 -24.63 32.94 9.12
C LEU A 25 -25.09 31.49 9.33
N LEU A 26 -24.16 30.55 9.45
CA LEU A 26 -24.48 29.14 9.69
C LEU A 26 -25.15 28.94 11.05
N GLU A 27 -24.67 29.60 12.11
CA GLU A 27 -25.31 29.59 13.43
C GLU A 27 -26.76 30.11 13.35
N GLU A 28 -26.97 31.24 12.67
CA GLU A 28 -28.30 31.80 12.46
C GLU A 28 -29.21 30.82 11.70
N ILE A 29 -28.72 30.22 10.61
CA ILE A 29 -29.47 29.22 9.82
C ILE A 29 -29.88 28.03 10.68
N CYS A 30 -28.98 27.53 11.54
CA CYS A 30 -29.25 26.39 12.42
C CYS A 30 -30.34 26.67 13.46
N THR A 31 -30.69 27.94 13.72
CA THR A 31 -31.79 28.33 14.62
C THR A 31 -33.12 28.56 13.92
N ARG A 32 -33.18 28.54 12.58
CA ARG A 32 -34.41 28.78 11.81
C ARG A 32 -35.35 27.56 11.82
N ASN A 33 -36.65 27.76 11.61
CA ASN A 33 -37.59 26.66 11.45
C ASN A 33 -38.60 26.96 10.31
N PRO A 34 -38.61 26.20 9.20
CA PRO A 34 -37.74 25.05 8.91
C PRO A 34 -36.30 25.48 8.59
N ILE A 35 -35.34 24.62 8.91
CA ILE A 35 -33.92 24.84 8.58
C ILE A 35 -33.71 24.63 7.06
N PRO A 36 -33.26 25.65 6.32
CA PRO A 36 -32.95 25.52 4.90
C PRO A 36 -31.61 24.78 4.73
N TRP A 37 -31.66 23.45 4.56
CA TRP A 37 -30.45 22.61 4.41
C TRP A 37 -29.52 23.06 3.27
N GLN A 38 -30.04 23.70 2.21
CA GLN A 38 -29.23 24.26 1.13
C GLN A 38 -28.28 25.34 1.64
N ASP A 39 -28.73 26.16 2.59
CA ASP A 39 -27.95 27.26 3.12
C ASP A 39 -26.85 26.71 4.07
N ILE A 40 -27.15 25.61 4.77
CA ILE A 40 -26.14 24.86 5.54
C ILE A 40 -25.06 24.30 4.61
N ASP A 41 -25.45 23.58 3.55
CA ASP A 41 -24.50 23.01 2.58
C ASP A 41 -23.66 24.11 1.91
N ALA A 42 -24.26 25.24 1.55
CA ALA A 42 -23.54 26.38 1.00
C ALA A 42 -22.53 26.97 1.99
N CYS A 43 -22.91 27.15 3.26
CA CYS A 43 -22.00 27.65 4.30
C CYS A 43 -20.85 26.67 4.52
N VAL A 44 -21.14 25.38 4.65
CA VAL A 44 -20.12 24.33 4.80
C VAL A 44 -19.21 24.28 3.56
N PHE A 45 -19.76 24.42 2.35
CA PHE A 45 -18.98 24.48 1.12
C PHE A 45 -18.00 25.66 1.12
N VAL A 46 -18.46 26.87 1.45
CA VAL A 46 -17.62 28.06 1.54
C VAL A 46 -16.52 27.88 2.59
N LEU A 47 -16.89 27.40 3.78
CA LEU A 47 -15.93 27.14 4.85
C LEU A 47 -14.88 26.12 4.42
N THR A 48 -15.28 25.02 3.78
CA THR A 48 -14.31 24.03 3.25
C THR A 48 -13.39 24.60 2.18
N GLY A 49 -13.85 25.57 1.39
CA GLY A 49 -13.03 26.25 0.37
C GLY A 49 -12.01 27.23 0.94
N VAL A 50 -12.30 27.85 2.08
CA VAL A 50 -11.46 28.92 2.66
C VAL A 50 -10.59 28.44 3.82
N ALA A 51 -11.05 27.44 4.56
CA ALA A 51 -10.38 26.98 5.77
C ALA A 51 -8.91 26.51 5.60
N PRO A 52 -8.45 25.93 4.46
CA PRO A 52 -7.02 25.63 4.26
C PRO A 52 -6.09 26.85 4.32
N ARG A 53 -6.65 28.06 4.22
CA ARG A 53 -5.92 29.34 4.19
C ARG A 53 -6.02 30.09 5.51
N ALA A 54 -6.72 29.53 6.50
CA ALA A 54 -6.78 30.08 7.85
C ALA A 54 -5.60 29.61 8.69
N ALA A 55 -5.11 30.46 9.58
CA ALA A 55 -4.11 30.06 10.57
C ALA A 55 -4.74 29.04 11.53
N ALA A 56 -4.15 27.84 11.60
CA ALA A 56 -4.63 26.77 12.47
C ALA A 56 -4.73 27.24 13.94
N GLY A 57 -5.88 27.00 14.58
CA GLY A 57 -6.10 27.29 16.00
C GLY A 57 -6.42 28.74 16.37
N GLN A 58 -6.48 29.67 15.41
CA GLN A 58 -6.90 31.06 15.69
C GLN A 58 -8.39 31.32 15.44
N ASP A 59 -9.05 30.43 14.71
CA ASP A 59 -10.47 30.56 14.40
C ASP A 59 -11.35 29.90 15.49
N LYS A 60 -12.41 30.61 15.90
CA LYS A 60 -13.39 30.14 16.90
C LYS A 60 -14.60 29.46 16.27
N VAL A 61 -14.80 29.63 14.96
CA VAL A 61 -15.97 29.12 14.24
C VAL A 61 -15.84 27.62 13.97
N ILE A 62 -14.71 27.19 13.39
CA ILE A 62 -14.41 25.80 13.04
C ILE A 62 -14.60 24.86 14.25
N PRO A 63 -14.02 25.12 15.44
CA PRO A 63 -14.29 24.35 16.65
C PRO A 63 -15.78 24.14 16.93
N ARG A 64 -16.54 25.24 16.92
CA ARG A 64 -17.96 25.23 17.27
C ARG A 64 -18.80 24.50 16.21
N LEU A 65 -18.43 24.61 14.94
CA LEU A 65 -19.12 23.91 13.86
C LEU A 65 -18.92 22.41 13.91
N ILE A 66 -17.71 21.96 14.25
CA ILE A 66 -17.42 20.55 14.47
C ILE A 66 -18.33 20.00 15.58
N GLU A 67 -18.43 20.70 16.71
CA GLU A 67 -19.29 20.31 17.84
C GLU A 67 -20.79 20.31 17.49
N LEU A 68 -21.21 21.14 16.53
CA LEU A 68 -22.59 21.20 16.05
C LEU A 68 -22.93 20.08 15.06
N LEU A 69 -21.96 19.52 14.33
CA LEU A 69 -22.24 18.52 13.28
C LEU A 69 -23.14 17.37 13.73
N PRO A 70 -22.90 16.69 14.88
CA PRO A 70 -23.76 15.59 15.33
C PRO A 70 -25.20 16.01 15.64
N GLN A 71 -25.45 17.31 15.84
CA GLN A 71 -26.72 17.86 16.27
C GLN A 71 -27.56 18.38 15.09
N LEU A 72 -26.99 18.46 13.89
CA LEU A 72 -27.71 18.97 12.72
C LEU A 72 -28.83 18.01 12.29
N PRO A 73 -30.00 18.51 11.87
CA PRO A 73 -31.08 17.65 11.38
C PRO A 73 -30.79 17.21 9.95
N TYR A 74 -30.09 16.08 9.82
CA TYR A 74 -29.81 15.46 8.53
C TYR A 74 -31.10 14.97 7.87
N PRO A 75 -31.36 15.30 6.58
CA PRO A 75 -32.48 14.73 5.85
C PRO A 75 -32.40 13.21 5.77
N ASP A 76 -33.55 12.53 5.80
CA ASP A 76 -33.63 11.07 5.82
C ASP A 76 -33.54 10.41 4.44
N ALA A 77 -33.76 11.16 3.35
CA ALA A 77 -33.80 10.60 2.00
C ALA A 77 -33.43 11.58 0.88
N GLY A 78 -33.11 11.01 -0.29
CA GLY A 78 -32.84 11.72 -1.54
C GLY A 78 -31.48 12.42 -1.60
N ASN A 79 -31.24 13.18 -2.68
CA ASN A 79 -29.94 13.84 -2.90
C ASN A 79 -29.60 14.86 -1.78
N LYS A 80 -30.62 15.46 -1.16
CA LYS A 80 -30.45 16.39 -0.02
C LYS A 80 -29.73 15.72 1.16
N ALA A 81 -30.13 14.47 1.47
CA ALA A 81 -29.53 13.65 2.52
C ALA A 81 -28.05 13.34 2.22
N LEU A 82 -27.72 13.04 0.96
CA LEU A 82 -26.36 12.75 0.51
C LEU A 82 -25.47 13.98 0.48
N LEU A 83 -25.98 15.13 0.01
CA LEU A 83 -25.22 16.38 -0.07
C LEU A 83 -24.87 16.90 1.32
N MET A 84 -25.83 16.96 2.24
CA MET A 84 -25.58 17.41 3.61
C MET A 84 -24.58 16.50 4.34
N ARG A 85 -24.65 15.18 4.09
CA ARG A 85 -23.67 14.25 4.64
C ARG A 85 -22.29 14.42 4.03
N SER A 86 -22.22 14.66 2.73
CA SER A 86 -20.97 14.97 2.03
C SER A 86 -20.33 16.26 2.55
N ALA A 87 -21.15 17.27 2.87
CA ALA A 87 -20.70 18.52 3.46
C ALA A 87 -20.07 18.29 4.84
N ALA A 88 -20.77 17.57 5.71
CA ALA A 88 -20.27 17.21 7.03
C ALA A 88 -18.97 16.40 6.95
N SER A 89 -18.91 15.41 6.05
CA SER A 89 -17.68 14.64 5.79
C SER A 89 -16.53 15.55 5.34
N ARG A 90 -16.77 16.49 4.42
CA ARG A 90 -15.74 17.44 3.97
C ARG A 90 -15.22 18.33 5.11
N LEU A 91 -16.10 18.81 5.98
CA LEU A 91 -15.71 19.61 7.13
C LEU A 91 -14.84 18.79 8.09
N VAL A 92 -15.23 17.55 8.40
CA VAL A 92 -14.45 16.67 9.29
C VAL A 92 -13.09 16.31 8.67
N LEU A 93 -13.08 15.94 7.39
CA LEU A 93 -11.86 15.64 6.63
C LEU A 93 -10.87 16.81 6.74
N PHE A 94 -11.37 18.02 6.48
CA PHE A 94 -10.57 19.24 6.53
C PHE A 94 -10.05 19.56 7.95
N THR A 95 -10.84 19.25 8.97
CA THR A 95 -10.53 19.60 10.37
C THR A 95 -9.86 18.47 11.15
N SER A 96 -9.48 17.37 10.50
CA SER A 96 -8.83 16.21 11.13
C SER A 96 -7.58 16.57 11.95
N GLY A 97 -6.77 17.53 11.50
CA GLY A 97 -5.62 18.03 12.26
C GLY A 97 -6.01 18.79 13.54
N TYR A 98 -7.13 19.52 13.53
CA TYR A 98 -7.69 20.13 14.73
C TYR A 98 -8.16 19.05 15.71
N LEU A 99 -8.91 18.05 15.22
CA LEU A 99 -9.39 16.94 16.06
C LEU A 99 -8.24 16.21 16.76
N ALA A 100 -7.08 16.08 16.11
CA ALA A 100 -5.89 15.50 16.73
C ALA A 100 -5.43 16.25 18.00
N LEU A 101 -5.63 17.56 18.07
CA LEU A 101 -5.20 18.42 19.19
C LEU A 101 -6.29 18.62 20.25
N HIS A 102 -7.54 18.27 19.95
CA HIS A 102 -8.71 18.55 20.80
C HIS A 102 -9.47 17.25 21.15
N PRO A 103 -9.14 16.59 22.30
CA PRO A 103 -9.62 15.24 22.61
C PRO A 103 -11.14 15.10 22.74
N ALA A 104 -11.83 16.08 23.32
CA ALA A 104 -13.29 16.03 23.49
C ALA A 104 -14.03 16.07 22.13
N PRO A 105 -13.79 17.07 21.25
CA PRO A 105 -14.33 17.06 19.88
C PRO A 105 -13.93 15.81 19.08
N CYS A 106 -12.69 15.33 19.23
CA CYS A 106 -12.24 14.09 18.58
C CYS A 106 -13.13 12.90 18.92
N LYS A 107 -13.41 12.70 20.22
CA LYS A 107 -14.26 11.60 20.70
C LYS A 107 -15.67 11.70 20.11
N GLU A 108 -16.28 12.88 20.19
CA GLU A 108 -17.66 13.09 19.71
C GLU A 108 -17.78 12.85 18.21
N ILE A 109 -16.85 13.41 17.43
CA ILE A 109 -16.84 13.22 15.97
C ILE A 109 -16.56 11.77 15.60
N LEU A 110 -15.65 11.08 16.29
CA LEU A 110 -15.36 9.68 16.01
C LEU A 110 -16.59 8.80 16.26
N LYS A 111 -17.31 9.01 17.38
CA LYS A 111 -18.56 8.30 17.69
C LYS A 111 -19.66 8.68 16.69
N PHE A 112 -19.79 9.95 16.34
CA PHE A 112 -20.72 10.42 15.30
C PHE A 112 -20.46 9.73 13.95
N LEU A 113 -19.20 9.75 13.47
CA LEU A 113 -18.86 9.17 12.17
C LEU A 113 -19.12 7.66 12.12
N SER A 114 -18.73 6.93 13.18
CA SER A 114 -18.77 5.46 13.20
C SER A 114 -20.15 4.89 13.52
N LEU A 115 -20.93 5.57 14.38
CA LEU A 115 -22.20 5.04 14.89
C LEU A 115 -23.44 5.68 14.25
N GLN A 116 -23.31 6.87 13.67
CA GLN A 116 -24.46 7.62 13.13
C GLN A 116 -24.28 7.96 11.65
N HIS A 117 -23.22 8.70 11.31
CA HIS A 117 -23.04 9.28 9.99
C HIS A 117 -22.88 8.22 8.89
N LEU A 118 -21.83 7.40 8.94
CA LEU A 118 -21.58 6.35 7.95
C LEU A 118 -22.73 5.33 7.88
N PRO A 119 -23.23 4.77 9.01
CA PRO A 119 -24.39 3.87 8.98
C PRO A 119 -25.62 4.47 8.31
N SER A 120 -25.86 5.78 8.48
CA SER A 120 -27.02 6.45 7.89
C SER A 120 -26.92 6.65 6.37
N ILE A 121 -25.74 6.53 5.76
CA ILE A 121 -25.56 6.61 4.29
C ILE A 121 -26.00 5.30 3.62
N LEU A 122 -25.76 4.17 4.28
CA LEU A 122 -26.00 2.83 3.73
C LEU A 122 -27.44 2.59 3.22
N PRO A 123 -28.52 2.96 3.96
CA PRO A 123 -29.89 2.76 3.50
C PRO A 123 -30.34 3.77 2.43
N LEU A 124 -29.60 4.85 2.19
CA LEU A 124 -29.98 5.86 1.21
C LEU A 124 -29.93 5.28 -0.20
N LYS A 125 -30.95 5.59 -1.00
CA LYS A 125 -31.02 5.25 -2.41
C LYS A 125 -30.48 6.40 -3.24
N GLU A 126 -29.73 6.09 -4.30
CA GLU A 126 -29.40 7.11 -5.31
C GLU A 126 -30.68 7.62 -5.96
N GLY A 127 -30.76 8.95 -6.12
CA GLY A 127 -31.81 9.59 -6.89
C GLY A 127 -31.54 9.50 -8.39
N SER A 128 -31.95 10.53 -9.14
CA SER A 128 -31.72 10.63 -10.59
C SER A 128 -30.25 10.85 -10.97
N GLU A 129 -29.43 11.35 -10.05
CA GLU A 129 -28.00 11.60 -10.25
C GLU A 129 -27.21 10.34 -9.89
N LYS A 130 -26.63 9.72 -10.92
CA LYS A 130 -25.75 8.55 -10.77
C LYS A 130 -24.50 8.93 -9.97
N ASP A 131 -24.02 8.01 -9.14
CA ASP A 131 -22.77 8.09 -8.38
C ASP A 131 -22.71 9.08 -7.21
N MET A 132 -23.79 9.84 -6.92
CA MET A 132 -23.83 10.75 -5.76
C MET A 132 -23.67 10.00 -4.43
N LYS A 133 -24.22 8.78 -4.32
CA LYS A 133 -24.05 7.98 -3.11
C LYS A 133 -22.60 7.52 -2.96
N LYS A 134 -21.99 7.03 -4.05
CA LYS A 134 -20.57 6.64 -4.05
C LYS A 134 -19.65 7.80 -3.67
N TYR A 135 -19.93 9.00 -4.18
CA TYR A 135 -19.20 10.21 -3.81
C TYR A 135 -19.33 10.53 -2.32
N CYS A 136 -20.54 10.43 -1.77
CA CYS A 136 -20.79 10.64 -0.34
C CYS A 136 -20.07 9.60 0.54
N GLU A 137 -20.14 8.32 0.15
CA GLU A 137 -19.45 7.22 0.84
C GLU A 137 -17.93 7.43 0.85
N ALA A 138 -17.34 7.80 -0.30
CA ALA A 138 -15.92 8.05 -0.43
C ALA A 138 -15.46 9.19 0.49
N LEU A 139 -16.18 10.33 0.46
CA LEU A 139 -15.87 11.45 1.35
C LEU A 139 -16.00 11.09 2.84
N ALA A 140 -17.04 10.34 3.22
CA ALA A 140 -17.27 9.95 4.60
C ALA A 140 -16.20 8.96 5.10
N CYS A 141 -15.77 8.02 4.26
CA CYS A 141 -14.71 7.08 4.60
C CYS A 141 -13.33 7.74 4.63
N ASP A 142 -13.05 8.67 3.71
CA ASP A 142 -11.85 9.49 3.75
C ASP A 142 -11.80 10.36 5.01
N ALA A 143 -12.92 10.99 5.39
CA ALA A 143 -13.02 11.75 6.63
C ALA A 143 -12.70 10.87 7.85
N MET A 144 -13.32 9.68 7.94
CA MET A 144 -13.05 8.73 9.02
C MET A 144 -11.59 8.29 9.04
N LYS A 145 -11.04 7.85 7.90
CA LYS A 145 -9.63 7.45 7.77
C LYS A 145 -8.70 8.57 8.20
N MET A 146 -8.96 9.82 7.80
CA MET A 146 -8.12 10.96 8.12
C MET A 146 -8.21 11.35 9.59
N VAL A 147 -9.38 11.27 10.23
CA VAL A 147 -9.50 11.45 11.69
C VAL A 147 -8.72 10.36 12.42
N MET A 148 -8.92 9.09 12.04
CA MET A 148 -8.17 7.95 12.61
C MET A 148 -6.67 8.11 12.41
N THR A 149 -6.22 8.62 11.26
CA THR A 149 -4.81 8.85 10.96
C THR A 149 -4.24 10.01 11.77
N ALA A 150 -4.87 11.19 11.73
CA ALA A 150 -4.36 12.41 12.35
C ALA A 150 -4.42 12.32 13.89
N ALA A 151 -5.53 11.80 14.43
CA ALA A 151 -5.81 11.74 15.86
C ALA A 151 -5.47 10.39 16.50
N ARG A 152 -4.80 9.45 15.81
CA ARG A 152 -4.49 8.09 16.31
C ARG A 152 -3.99 8.04 17.76
N LYS A 153 -3.03 8.90 18.13
CA LYS A 153 -2.48 8.96 19.50
C LYS A 153 -3.53 9.42 20.52
N THR A 154 -4.30 10.44 20.16
CA THR A 154 -5.39 10.99 20.97
C THR A 154 -6.50 9.96 21.16
N ILE A 155 -6.86 9.21 20.11
CA ILE A 155 -7.86 8.14 20.15
C ILE A 155 -7.44 7.02 21.11
N VAL A 156 -6.17 6.59 21.06
CA VAL A 156 -5.64 5.56 21.98
C VAL A 156 -5.56 6.05 23.42
N ALA A 157 -5.27 7.33 23.66
CA ALA A 157 -5.16 7.88 25.02
C ALA A 157 -6.52 8.20 25.69
N LEU A 158 -7.58 8.35 24.91
CA LEU A 158 -8.90 8.76 25.39
C LEU A 158 -9.64 7.65 26.17
N GLU A 159 -10.55 8.07 27.04
CA GLU A 159 -11.39 7.19 27.89
C GLU A 159 -10.58 6.17 28.72
N GLY A 160 -9.36 6.55 29.15
CA GLY A 160 -8.51 5.63 29.91
C GLY A 160 -7.97 4.46 29.09
N GLY A 161 -7.92 4.61 27.75
CA GLY A 161 -7.36 3.60 26.86
C GLY A 161 -8.38 2.69 26.18
N THR A 162 -9.68 2.96 26.29
CA THR A 162 -10.74 2.05 25.78
C THR A 162 -11.42 2.54 24.51
N LEU A 163 -11.38 3.86 24.21
CA LEU A 163 -12.13 4.44 23.07
C LEU A 163 -11.75 3.81 21.73
N TRP A 164 -10.46 3.52 21.53
CA TRP A 164 -9.99 2.93 20.27
C TRP A 164 -10.62 1.56 20.00
N GLN A 165 -10.90 0.76 21.03
CA GLN A 165 -11.53 -0.56 20.88
C GLN A 165 -12.97 -0.43 20.39
N GLU A 166 -13.73 0.50 20.98
CA GLU A 166 -15.10 0.82 20.53
C GLU A 166 -15.10 1.29 19.08
N ALA A 167 -14.22 2.24 18.75
CA ALA A 167 -14.11 2.81 17.42
C ALA A 167 -13.70 1.78 16.36
N VAL A 168 -12.65 0.99 16.62
CA VAL A 168 -12.20 -0.06 15.71
C VAL A 168 -13.29 -1.11 15.51
N THR A 169 -13.99 -1.53 16.57
CA THR A 169 -15.09 -2.49 16.46
C THR A 169 -16.23 -1.96 15.60
N ALA A 170 -16.62 -0.69 15.78
CA ALA A 170 -17.65 -0.06 14.96
C ALA A 170 -17.23 0.04 13.48
N VAL A 171 -15.97 0.40 13.21
CA VAL A 171 -15.44 0.48 11.84
C VAL A 171 -15.31 -0.90 11.19
N ILE A 172 -14.96 -1.95 11.94
CA ILE A 172 -14.97 -3.34 11.44
C ILE A 172 -16.38 -3.74 10.95
N ASN A 173 -17.43 -3.36 11.67
CA ASN A 173 -18.81 -3.64 11.25
C ASN A 173 -19.17 -2.89 9.96
N LEU A 174 -18.69 -1.66 9.77
CA LEU A 174 -18.85 -0.90 8.52
C LEU A 174 -18.09 -1.56 7.36
N VAL A 175 -16.87 -2.04 7.60
CA VAL A 175 -16.07 -2.78 6.61
C VAL A 175 -16.74 -4.11 6.24
N ALA A 176 -17.48 -4.74 7.15
CA ALA A 176 -18.22 -5.97 6.86
C ALA A 176 -19.52 -5.74 6.06
N ASP A 177 -20.05 -4.51 6.03
CA ASP A 177 -21.32 -4.20 5.37
C ASP A 177 -21.15 -4.12 3.84
N SER A 178 -21.74 -5.07 3.12
CA SER A 178 -21.64 -5.16 1.65
C SER A 178 -22.40 -4.05 0.91
N ARG A 179 -23.20 -3.22 1.60
CA ARG A 179 -23.87 -2.07 0.99
C ARG A 179 -22.94 -0.88 0.78
N LEU A 180 -21.81 -0.85 1.50
CA LEU A 180 -20.78 0.18 1.36
C LEU A 180 -19.88 -0.15 0.17
N ASN A 181 -19.51 0.86 -0.62
CA ASN A 181 -18.60 0.69 -1.75
C ASN A 181 -17.25 0.04 -1.32
N VAL A 182 -16.71 -0.84 -2.17
CA VAL A 182 -15.47 -1.57 -1.91
C VAL A 182 -14.26 -0.67 -1.62
N ASP A 183 -14.06 0.38 -2.41
CA ASP A 183 -12.90 1.26 -2.26
C ASP A 183 -12.98 2.01 -0.93
N CYS A 184 -14.20 2.35 -0.51
CA CYS A 184 -14.50 2.95 0.79
C CYS A 184 -14.21 1.98 1.95
N ARG A 185 -14.60 0.70 1.81
CA ARG A 185 -14.28 -0.36 2.79
C ARG A 185 -12.76 -0.52 2.94
N ALA A 186 -12.00 -0.48 1.84
CA ALA A 186 -10.54 -0.55 1.88
C ALA A 186 -9.91 0.66 2.60
N GLN A 187 -10.42 1.87 2.40
CA GLN A 187 -9.95 3.06 3.14
C GLN A 187 -10.14 2.90 4.66
N LEU A 188 -11.27 2.36 5.09
CA LEU A 188 -11.56 2.11 6.51
C LEU A 188 -10.62 1.07 7.13
N VAL A 189 -10.25 0.01 6.38
CA VAL A 189 -9.24 -0.97 6.80
C VAL A 189 -7.92 -0.29 7.16
N PHE A 190 -7.44 0.64 6.32
CA PHE A 190 -6.24 1.42 6.63
C PHE A 190 -6.44 2.41 7.78
N GLY A 191 -7.64 2.97 7.95
CA GLY A 191 -7.99 3.78 9.12
C GLY A 191 -7.82 3.02 10.43
N ILE A 192 -8.34 1.78 10.50
CA ILE A 192 -8.13 0.86 11.63
C ILE A 192 -6.64 0.66 11.87
N GLY A 193 -5.90 0.29 10.82
CA GLY A 193 -4.46 0.08 10.88
C GLY A 193 -3.69 1.27 11.47
N GLN A 194 -4.05 2.51 11.11
CA GLN A 194 -3.43 3.72 11.66
C GLN A 194 -3.62 3.90 13.16
N VAL A 195 -4.79 3.55 13.70
CA VAL A 195 -5.03 3.60 15.15
C VAL A 195 -4.23 2.51 15.86
N LEU A 196 -4.20 1.30 15.31
CA LEU A 196 -3.42 0.19 15.86
C LEU A 196 -1.92 0.49 15.84
N SER A 197 -1.40 1.14 14.79
CA SER A 197 0.02 1.46 14.64
C SER A 197 0.64 2.24 15.80
N VAL A 198 -0.13 2.91 16.65
CA VAL A 198 0.39 3.69 17.78
C VAL A 198 0.18 3.03 19.15
N LEU A 199 -0.32 1.79 19.18
CA LEU A 199 -0.32 0.99 20.39
C LEU A 199 1.12 0.67 20.80
N THR A 200 1.50 1.10 21.99
CA THR A 200 2.85 0.92 22.53
C THR A 200 3.08 -0.48 23.10
N ASP A 201 2.01 -1.12 23.59
CA ASP A 201 2.05 -2.52 23.99
C ASP A 201 1.95 -3.41 22.73
N TRP A 202 3.05 -4.11 22.44
CA TRP A 202 3.13 -4.98 21.26
C TRP A 202 2.24 -6.21 21.39
N ASN A 203 1.95 -6.70 22.60
CA ASN A 203 1.01 -7.80 22.79
C ASN A 203 -0.41 -7.38 22.46
N ASP A 204 -0.83 -6.19 22.94
CA ASP A 204 -2.13 -5.63 22.62
C ASP A 204 -2.26 -5.32 21.13
N LEU A 205 -1.20 -4.79 20.51
CA LEU A 205 -1.16 -4.57 19.06
C LEU A 205 -1.32 -5.88 18.28
N GLU A 206 -0.54 -6.90 18.60
CA GLU A 206 -0.61 -8.20 17.94
C GLU A 206 -1.98 -8.84 18.13
N HIS A 207 -2.52 -8.81 19.34
CA HIS A 207 -3.84 -9.34 19.64
C HIS A 207 -4.94 -8.61 18.86
N ALA A 208 -4.94 -7.28 18.88
CA ALA A 208 -5.93 -6.46 18.18
C ALA A 208 -5.85 -6.64 16.66
N LEU A 209 -4.63 -6.65 16.10
CA LEU A 209 -4.43 -6.87 14.67
C LEU A 209 -4.84 -8.29 14.28
N SER A 210 -4.49 -9.31 15.06
CA SER A 210 -4.90 -10.69 14.77
C SER A 210 -6.41 -10.86 14.83
N MET A 211 -7.08 -10.23 15.80
CA MET A 211 -8.54 -10.19 15.88
C MET A 211 -9.15 -9.54 14.64
N PHE A 212 -8.59 -8.42 14.19
CA PHE A 212 -9.06 -7.71 13.00
C PHE A 212 -8.89 -8.55 11.72
N VAL A 213 -7.70 -9.12 11.50
CA VAL A 213 -7.43 -10.01 10.35
C VAL A 213 -8.35 -11.23 10.37
N SER A 214 -8.55 -11.85 11.55
CA SER A 214 -9.48 -12.98 11.71
C SER A 214 -10.93 -12.61 11.36
N ARG A 215 -11.36 -11.38 11.66
CA ARG A 215 -12.70 -10.88 11.27
C ARG A 215 -12.83 -10.70 9.76
N MET A 216 -11.76 -10.31 9.07
CA MET A 216 -11.73 -10.20 7.61
C MET A 216 -11.54 -11.56 6.92
N GLU A 217 -11.03 -12.56 7.65
CA GLU A 217 -10.88 -13.92 7.15
C GLU A 217 -12.23 -14.64 7.01
N GLY A 218 -13.19 -14.40 7.90
CA GLY A 218 -14.53 -15.03 7.84
C GLY A 218 -15.22 -14.90 6.47
N PRO A 219 -15.34 -13.70 5.90
CA PRO A 219 -15.93 -13.48 4.57
C PRO A 219 -15.24 -14.20 3.41
N ILE A 220 -13.94 -14.52 3.50
CA ILE A 220 -13.23 -15.23 2.43
C ILE A 220 -13.31 -16.76 2.56
N GLN A 221 -13.72 -17.31 3.71
CA GLN A 221 -13.82 -18.76 3.89
C GLN A 221 -14.69 -19.46 2.83
N PRO A 222 -15.89 -18.95 2.47
CA PRO A 222 -16.69 -19.56 1.41
C PRO A 222 -15.94 -19.62 0.07
N ILE A 223 -15.15 -18.58 -0.26
CA ILE A 223 -14.33 -18.52 -1.46
C ILE A 223 -13.25 -19.61 -1.40
N LEU A 224 -12.54 -19.70 -0.27
CA LEU A 224 -11.46 -20.66 -0.07
C LEU A 224 -11.94 -22.11 -0.02
N THR A 225 -13.12 -22.38 0.53
CA THR A 225 -13.72 -23.73 0.58
C THR A 225 -14.19 -24.23 -0.79
N ALA A 226 -14.52 -23.31 -1.71
CA ALA A 226 -14.95 -23.65 -3.06
C ALA A 226 -13.78 -23.85 -4.04
N LEU A 227 -12.54 -23.74 -3.57
CA LEU A 227 -11.35 -23.88 -4.39
C LEU A 227 -11.15 -25.32 -4.88
N PRO A 228 -10.71 -25.51 -6.14
CA PRO A 228 -10.34 -26.83 -6.63
C PRO A 228 -9.12 -27.38 -5.88
N ALA A 229 -8.97 -28.71 -5.87
CA ALA A 229 -7.83 -29.37 -5.25
C ALA A 229 -6.49 -29.02 -5.92
N GLU A 230 -6.49 -28.74 -7.23
CA GLU A 230 -5.31 -28.29 -7.97
C GLU A 230 -5.31 -26.76 -8.11
N PRO A 231 -4.33 -26.07 -7.48
CA PRO A 231 -4.37 -24.62 -7.34
C PRO A 231 -3.88 -23.85 -8.58
N LEU A 232 -3.16 -24.50 -9.50
CA LEU A 232 -2.40 -23.86 -10.59
C LEU A 232 -2.67 -24.47 -11.98
N GLY A 233 -3.79 -25.20 -12.13
CA GLY A 233 -4.21 -25.79 -13.41
C GLY A 233 -5.11 -24.86 -14.23
N SER A 234 -5.36 -25.19 -15.50
CA SER A 234 -6.32 -24.50 -16.39
C SER A 234 -7.76 -24.44 -15.83
N ARG A 235 -8.05 -25.24 -14.79
CA ARG A 235 -9.31 -25.30 -14.03
C ARG A 235 -9.32 -24.48 -12.72
N ALA A 236 -8.21 -23.85 -12.34
CA ALA A 236 -8.16 -22.94 -11.18
C ALA A 236 -9.08 -21.71 -11.36
N VAL A 237 -9.59 -21.50 -12.58
CA VAL A 237 -10.29 -20.30 -12.99
C VAL A 237 -11.80 -20.52 -13.01
N LYS A 238 -12.48 -20.13 -11.93
CA LYS A 238 -13.67 -19.30 -12.16
C LYS A 238 -13.20 -17.87 -12.08
N ALA A 239 -12.81 -17.31 -13.23
CA ALA A 239 -12.81 -15.87 -13.38
C ALA A 239 -14.21 -15.41 -12.95
N THR A 240 -14.27 -14.41 -12.08
CA THR A 240 -15.53 -13.69 -11.91
C THR A 240 -15.93 -13.19 -13.29
N ARG A 241 -17.23 -12.96 -13.50
CA ARG A 241 -17.76 -12.58 -14.83
C ARG A 241 -17.06 -11.34 -15.42
N ASP A 242 -16.46 -10.50 -14.57
CA ASP A 242 -15.73 -9.27 -14.88
C ASP A 242 -14.20 -9.40 -14.80
N GLY A 243 -13.65 -10.58 -14.52
CA GLY A 243 -12.20 -10.82 -14.45
C GLY A 243 -11.50 -10.21 -13.23
N LYS A 244 -12.24 -9.69 -12.24
CA LYS A 244 -11.68 -9.04 -11.05
C LYS A 244 -11.58 -9.99 -9.85
N ALA A 245 -10.60 -9.77 -8.98
CA ALA A 245 -10.55 -10.50 -7.72
C ALA A 245 -11.80 -10.20 -6.88
N PRO A 246 -12.38 -11.22 -6.20
CA PRO A 246 -13.37 -11.01 -5.16
C PRO A 246 -12.92 -9.93 -4.16
N VAL A 247 -13.81 -9.02 -3.83
CA VAL A 247 -13.54 -7.86 -2.97
C VAL A 247 -13.05 -8.29 -1.59
N GLU A 248 -13.62 -9.37 -1.07
CA GLU A 248 -13.30 -9.91 0.25
C GLU A 248 -11.82 -10.32 0.34
N LEU A 249 -11.22 -10.83 -0.75
CA LEU A 249 -9.79 -11.16 -0.80
C LEU A 249 -8.93 -9.91 -0.70
N LYS A 250 -9.31 -8.83 -1.40
CA LYS A 250 -8.59 -7.55 -1.34
C LYS A 250 -8.64 -6.94 0.07
N LEU A 251 -9.81 -6.98 0.72
CA LEU A 251 -9.98 -6.49 2.09
C LEU A 251 -9.19 -7.33 3.10
N TYR A 252 -9.16 -8.65 2.92
CA TYR A 252 -8.34 -9.54 3.74
C TYR A 252 -6.85 -9.20 3.62
N VAL A 253 -6.30 -9.10 2.40
CA VAL A 253 -4.90 -8.73 2.18
C VAL A 253 -4.59 -7.35 2.74
N ALA A 254 -5.46 -6.36 2.51
CA ALA A 254 -5.31 -5.02 3.05
C ALA A 254 -5.27 -5.01 4.59
N SER A 255 -6.04 -5.89 5.25
CA SER A 255 -6.04 -5.99 6.72
C SER A 255 -4.70 -6.48 7.28
N VAL A 256 -4.06 -7.44 6.60
CA VAL A 256 -2.75 -8.00 6.99
C VAL A 256 -1.65 -6.94 6.97
N SER A 257 -1.71 -5.99 6.03
CA SER A 257 -0.72 -4.90 5.90
C SER A 257 -1.24 -3.54 6.33
N SER A 258 -2.35 -3.49 7.09
CA SER A 258 -2.99 -2.23 7.46
C SER A 258 -2.16 -1.40 8.46
N VAL A 259 -1.37 -2.08 9.29
CA VAL A 259 -0.49 -1.45 10.29
C VAL A 259 0.83 -1.07 9.64
N TYR A 260 1.13 0.23 9.65
CA TYR A 260 2.37 0.81 9.14
C TYR A 260 2.71 2.11 9.88
N ASN A 261 3.94 2.62 9.73
CA ASN A 261 4.45 3.82 10.43
C ASN A 261 4.35 3.72 11.97
N MET A 262 4.68 2.53 12.51
CA MET A 262 4.76 2.33 13.95
C MET A 262 5.83 3.25 14.56
N PRO A 263 5.57 3.90 15.71
CA PRO A 263 6.60 4.61 16.44
C PRO A 263 7.77 3.68 16.78
N PRO A 264 9.01 4.19 16.86
CA PRO A 264 10.12 3.44 17.40
C PRO A 264 9.77 2.93 18.79
N ARG A 265 10.15 1.68 19.06
CA ARG A 265 9.93 1.08 20.37
C ARG A 265 10.76 1.81 21.42
N ASP A 266 10.17 2.03 22.59
CA ASP A 266 10.89 2.62 23.73
C ASP A 266 12.04 1.68 24.14
N ALA A 267 13.27 2.20 24.13
CA ALA A 267 14.47 1.44 24.47
C ALA A 267 14.50 0.98 25.94
N SER A 268 13.67 1.56 26.81
CA SER A 268 13.51 1.13 28.20
C SER A 268 12.69 -0.15 28.37
N LEU A 269 11.95 -0.58 27.34
CA LEU A 269 11.15 -1.81 27.38
C LEU A 269 12.02 -3.05 27.14
N PRO A 270 11.75 -4.18 27.83
CA PRO A 270 12.51 -5.43 27.68
C PRO A 270 12.60 -5.86 26.22
N PRO A 271 13.71 -6.40 25.70
CA PRO A 271 13.76 -6.89 24.32
C PRO A 271 12.64 -7.91 24.05
N VAL A 272 12.10 -7.89 22.84
CA VAL A 272 11.07 -8.83 22.36
C VAL A 272 11.68 -9.66 21.24
N ASP A 273 11.26 -10.91 21.16
CA ASP A 273 11.85 -11.87 20.22
C ASP A 273 11.24 -11.78 18.81
N HIS A 274 10.12 -11.06 18.65
CA HIS A 274 9.42 -10.93 17.38
C HIS A 274 8.71 -9.58 17.22
N HIS A 275 8.43 -9.23 15.96
CA HIS A 275 7.63 -8.05 15.60
C HIS A 275 6.13 -8.41 15.56
N PRO A 276 5.22 -7.61 16.14
CA PRO A 276 3.81 -7.98 16.30
C PRO A 276 3.11 -8.19 14.96
N VAL A 277 3.36 -7.31 13.98
CA VAL A 277 2.79 -7.49 12.64
C VAL A 277 3.32 -8.75 11.95
N LEU A 278 4.59 -9.10 12.18
CA LEU A 278 5.16 -10.32 11.61
C LEU A 278 4.59 -11.56 12.28
N GLY A 279 4.36 -11.53 13.60
CA GLY A 279 3.64 -12.58 14.34
C GLY A 279 2.23 -12.84 13.80
N VAL A 280 1.48 -11.78 13.46
CA VAL A 280 0.17 -11.94 12.80
C VAL A 280 0.31 -12.56 11.41
N VAL A 281 1.28 -12.13 10.61
CA VAL A 281 1.53 -12.71 9.28
C VAL A 281 1.88 -14.20 9.39
N GLU A 282 2.73 -14.57 10.35
CA GLU A 282 3.07 -15.97 10.63
C GLU A 282 1.84 -16.81 10.97
N LYS A 283 0.97 -16.29 11.84
CA LYS A 283 -0.28 -16.96 12.24
C LYS A 283 -1.24 -17.18 11.05
N HIS A 284 -1.34 -16.21 10.15
CA HIS A 284 -2.28 -16.24 9.02
C HIS A 284 -1.63 -16.69 7.69
N PHE A 285 -0.37 -17.15 7.72
CA PHE A 285 0.41 -17.44 6.50
C PHE A 285 -0.24 -18.53 5.65
N ALA A 286 -0.80 -19.58 6.26
CA ALA A 286 -1.47 -20.65 5.52
C ALA A 286 -2.67 -20.14 4.69
N THR A 287 -3.43 -19.18 5.22
CA THR A 287 -4.53 -18.55 4.50
C THR A 287 -4.00 -17.64 3.40
N ILE A 288 -2.96 -16.85 3.67
CA ILE A 288 -2.31 -15.98 2.67
C ILE A 288 -1.74 -16.83 1.50
N GLU A 289 -1.09 -17.94 1.81
CA GLU A 289 -0.56 -18.88 0.81
C GLU A 289 -1.69 -19.40 -0.09
N ARG A 290 -2.79 -19.88 0.49
CA ARG A 290 -3.95 -20.32 -0.30
C ARG A 290 -4.51 -19.21 -1.18
N VAL A 291 -4.60 -17.98 -0.67
CA VAL A 291 -5.03 -16.84 -1.49
C VAL A 291 -4.08 -16.65 -2.67
N CYS A 292 -2.77 -16.60 -2.44
CA CYS A 292 -1.79 -16.32 -3.50
C CYS A 292 -1.76 -17.41 -4.58
N ILE A 293 -1.71 -18.69 -4.19
CA ILE A 293 -1.55 -19.78 -5.16
C ILE A 293 -2.82 -19.92 -6.03
N HIS A 294 -4.01 -19.82 -5.44
CA HIS A 294 -5.27 -20.04 -6.18
C HIS A 294 -5.78 -18.81 -6.95
N HIS A 295 -5.22 -17.63 -6.68
CA HIS A 295 -5.69 -16.36 -7.22
C HIS A 295 -4.58 -15.54 -7.89
N THR A 296 -3.47 -16.18 -8.27
CA THR A 296 -2.29 -15.57 -8.88
C THR A 296 -2.57 -14.82 -10.20
N GLN A 297 -3.68 -15.13 -10.87
CA GLN A 297 -4.12 -14.50 -12.10
C GLN A 297 -4.67 -13.08 -11.91
N TYR A 298 -5.04 -12.69 -10.69
CA TYR A 298 -5.57 -11.35 -10.44
C TYR A 298 -4.42 -10.38 -10.17
N GLU A 299 -3.95 -9.69 -11.21
CA GLU A 299 -2.82 -8.78 -11.14
C GLU A 299 -2.94 -7.74 -10.02
N GLU A 300 -4.09 -7.05 -9.92
CA GLU A 300 -4.32 -6.04 -8.87
C GLU A 300 -4.21 -6.62 -7.45
N LEU A 301 -4.66 -7.86 -7.24
CA LEU A 301 -4.59 -8.52 -5.94
C LEU A 301 -3.14 -8.89 -5.62
N MET A 302 -2.42 -9.47 -6.58
CA MET A 302 -1.05 -9.91 -6.38
C MET A 302 -0.06 -8.74 -6.27
N GLU A 303 -0.32 -7.63 -6.96
CA GLU A 303 0.39 -6.38 -6.77
C GLU A 303 0.21 -5.86 -5.33
N GLN A 304 -1.03 -5.87 -4.82
CA GLN A 304 -1.31 -5.50 -3.42
C GLN A 304 -0.62 -6.44 -2.43
N VAL A 305 -0.57 -7.75 -2.68
CA VAL A 305 0.17 -8.72 -1.85
C VAL A 305 1.66 -8.40 -1.84
N CYS A 306 2.26 -8.15 -3.00
CA CYS A 306 3.69 -7.83 -3.09
C CYS A 306 4.01 -6.50 -2.38
N LEU A 307 3.14 -5.50 -2.52
CA LEU A 307 3.27 -4.23 -1.81
C LEU A 307 3.14 -4.41 -0.28
N ALA A 308 2.16 -5.20 0.15
CA ALA A 308 1.95 -5.57 1.55
C ALA A 308 3.20 -6.23 2.15
N PHE A 309 3.75 -7.24 1.48
CA PHE A 309 4.98 -7.91 1.91
C PHE A 309 6.17 -6.95 1.95
N SER A 310 6.34 -6.10 0.94
CA SER A 310 7.42 -5.11 0.92
C SER A 310 7.35 -4.17 2.13
N TYR A 311 6.15 -3.68 2.47
CA TYR A 311 5.98 -2.88 3.68
C TYR A 311 6.30 -3.69 4.94
N ILE A 312 5.75 -4.90 5.06
CA ILE A 312 5.98 -5.79 6.22
C ILE A 312 7.45 -6.01 6.47
N LEU A 313 8.19 -6.44 5.45
CA LEU A 313 9.62 -6.64 5.54
C LEU A 313 10.36 -5.33 5.84
N GLY A 314 9.90 -4.23 5.25
CA GLY A 314 10.49 -2.91 5.38
C GLY A 314 10.41 -2.31 6.79
N PHE A 315 9.34 -2.54 7.55
CA PHE A 315 9.22 -2.04 8.93
C PHE A 315 9.63 -3.06 10.01
N SER A 316 9.65 -4.37 9.69
CA SER A 316 10.02 -5.43 10.64
C SER A 316 11.45 -5.96 10.43
N ARG A 317 12.31 -5.20 9.72
CA ARG A 317 13.64 -5.63 9.26
C ARG A 317 14.48 -6.35 10.30
N GLU A 318 14.50 -5.86 11.54
CA GLU A 318 15.31 -6.45 12.62
C GLU A 318 14.88 -7.88 12.99
N TYR A 319 13.60 -8.21 12.77
CA TYR A 319 12.99 -9.48 13.18
C TYR A 319 12.78 -10.46 12.03
N VAL A 320 12.80 -9.98 10.78
CA VAL A 320 12.64 -10.80 9.57
C VAL A 320 13.62 -11.97 9.47
N PRO A 321 14.93 -11.84 9.77
CA PRO A 321 15.88 -12.96 9.68
C PRO A 321 15.48 -14.16 10.54
N SER A 322 14.83 -13.92 11.67
CA SER A 322 14.39 -14.96 12.61
C SER A 322 12.99 -15.51 12.29
N SER A 323 12.29 -14.91 11.33
CA SER A 323 10.91 -15.28 11.01
C SER A 323 10.82 -16.59 10.24
N LYS A 324 9.91 -17.45 10.66
CA LYS A 324 9.69 -18.77 10.04
C LYS A 324 9.04 -18.67 8.67
N VAL A 325 8.39 -17.54 8.36
CA VAL A 325 7.65 -17.36 7.11
C VAL A 325 8.36 -16.46 6.10
N PHE A 326 9.49 -15.83 6.44
CA PHE A 326 10.21 -14.98 5.49
C PHE A 326 10.62 -15.72 4.21
N VAL A 327 11.39 -16.82 4.34
CA VAL A 327 11.82 -17.61 3.19
C VAL A 327 10.61 -18.28 2.48
N PRO A 328 9.65 -18.92 3.19
CA PRO A 328 8.43 -19.43 2.57
C PRO A 328 7.63 -18.38 1.80
N MET A 329 7.51 -17.15 2.32
CA MET A 329 6.82 -16.03 1.66
C MET A 329 7.48 -15.66 0.34
N MET A 330 8.81 -15.56 0.31
CA MET A 330 9.53 -15.24 -0.92
C MET A 330 9.49 -16.38 -1.94
N LYS A 331 9.57 -17.65 -1.49
CA LYS A 331 9.39 -18.83 -2.34
C LYS A 331 7.98 -18.93 -2.91
N LEU A 332 6.96 -18.56 -2.13
CA LEU A 332 5.58 -18.45 -2.60
C LEU A 332 5.45 -17.44 -3.74
N MET A 333 6.05 -16.26 -3.61
CA MET A 333 6.07 -15.25 -4.68
C MET A 333 6.82 -15.74 -5.93
N ALA A 334 7.91 -16.50 -5.75
CA ALA A 334 8.62 -17.12 -6.88
C ALA A 334 7.71 -18.10 -7.64
N ARG A 335 6.98 -18.95 -6.91
CA ARG A 335 5.99 -19.86 -7.51
C ARG A 335 4.90 -19.09 -8.25
N CYS A 336 4.28 -18.08 -7.63
CA CYS A 336 3.27 -17.26 -8.29
C CYS A 336 3.83 -16.60 -9.58
N CYS A 337 5.06 -16.11 -9.54
CA CYS A 337 5.74 -15.51 -10.69
C CYS A 337 6.02 -16.53 -11.80
N GLU A 338 6.33 -17.78 -11.47
CA GLU A 338 6.53 -18.85 -12.46
C GLU A 338 5.26 -19.13 -13.27
N PHE A 339 4.10 -19.16 -12.60
CA PHE A 339 2.81 -19.40 -13.25
C PHE A 339 2.23 -18.17 -13.96
N HIS A 340 2.40 -16.98 -13.38
CA HIS A 340 1.88 -15.72 -13.93
C HIS A 340 2.92 -14.60 -13.78
N PRO A 341 3.94 -14.53 -14.66
CA PRO A 341 5.06 -13.60 -14.52
C PRO A 341 4.61 -12.14 -14.58
N GLN A 342 5.02 -11.34 -13.60
CA GLN A 342 4.66 -9.92 -13.48
C GLN A 342 5.79 -9.10 -12.82
N PRO A 343 5.95 -7.81 -13.16
CA PRO A 343 7.09 -7.00 -12.71
C PRO A 343 7.09 -6.70 -11.20
N TYR A 344 5.93 -6.72 -10.54
CA TYR A 344 5.81 -6.43 -9.10
C TYR A 344 6.46 -7.52 -8.23
N TYR A 345 6.56 -8.76 -8.69
CA TYR A 345 7.29 -9.82 -7.97
C TYR A 345 8.79 -9.51 -7.90
N MET A 346 9.38 -9.06 -9.02
CA MET A 346 10.79 -8.67 -9.07
C MET A 346 11.05 -7.42 -8.23
N SER A 347 10.08 -6.50 -8.19
CA SER A 347 10.14 -5.29 -7.38
C SER A 347 10.16 -5.62 -5.88
N LEU A 348 9.42 -6.63 -5.43
CA LEU A 348 9.46 -7.12 -4.05
C LEU A 348 10.84 -7.69 -3.69
N VAL A 349 11.44 -8.53 -4.55
CA VAL A 349 12.78 -9.09 -4.32
C VAL A 349 13.82 -7.98 -4.29
N ARG A 350 13.75 -7.04 -5.23
CA ARG A 350 14.61 -5.85 -5.27
C ARG A 350 14.53 -5.03 -3.99
N ALA A 351 13.32 -4.78 -3.48
CA ALA A 351 13.14 -4.09 -2.20
C ALA A 351 13.76 -4.88 -1.03
N THR A 352 13.57 -6.20 -1.03
CA THR A 352 14.12 -7.12 -0.03
C THR A 352 15.66 -7.08 -0.01
N ILE A 353 16.31 -7.12 -1.17
CA ILE A 353 17.77 -6.91 -1.29
C ILE A 353 18.16 -5.57 -0.69
N GLY A 354 17.45 -4.49 -1.05
CA GLY A 354 17.71 -3.14 -0.53
C GLY A 354 17.56 -3.00 0.98
N PHE A 355 16.74 -3.84 1.62
CA PHE A 355 16.56 -3.82 3.08
C PHE A 355 17.65 -4.58 3.83
N PHE A 356 18.18 -5.68 3.28
CA PHE A 356 18.98 -6.64 4.04
C PHE A 356 20.44 -6.77 3.60
N ALA A 357 20.77 -6.47 2.33
CA ALA A 357 22.12 -6.70 1.79
C ALA A 357 23.21 -5.84 2.47
N ALA A 358 22.84 -4.68 3.03
CA ALA A 358 23.77 -3.77 3.69
C ALA A 358 24.30 -4.29 5.06
N ASN A 359 23.61 -5.25 5.68
CA ASN A 359 23.96 -5.73 7.02
C ASN A 359 25.07 -6.79 7.02
N THR A 360 25.53 -7.26 5.85
CA THR A 360 26.64 -8.23 5.69
C THR A 360 26.51 -9.49 6.56
N ASN A 361 25.28 -9.96 6.76
CA ASN A 361 25.02 -11.22 7.45
C ASN A 361 25.07 -12.35 6.42
N LYS A 362 26.06 -13.25 6.55
CA LYS A 362 26.29 -14.34 5.59
C LYS A 362 25.08 -15.24 5.36
N GLU A 363 24.29 -15.54 6.40
CA GLU A 363 23.10 -16.39 6.25
C GLU A 363 22.01 -15.66 5.45
N MET A 364 21.81 -14.38 5.75
CA MET A 364 20.87 -13.55 4.99
C MET A 364 21.34 -13.34 3.55
N ASP A 365 22.63 -13.13 3.33
CA ASP A 365 23.23 -12.98 2.01
C ASP A 365 23.00 -14.23 1.16
N ALA A 366 23.18 -15.43 1.73
CA ALA A 366 22.87 -16.71 1.07
C ALA A 366 21.39 -16.80 0.67
N ILE A 367 20.48 -16.44 1.59
CA ILE A 367 19.04 -16.41 1.31
C ILE A 367 18.73 -15.43 0.17
N LEU A 368 19.29 -14.21 0.20
CA LEU A 368 19.06 -13.21 -0.85
C LEU A 368 19.57 -13.67 -2.21
N VAL A 369 20.73 -14.33 -2.26
CA VAL A 369 21.30 -14.90 -3.48
C VAL A 369 20.43 -16.02 -4.03
N ASP A 370 20.01 -16.96 -3.20
CA ASP A 370 19.13 -18.07 -3.60
C ASP A 370 17.79 -17.55 -4.13
N LEU A 371 17.17 -16.60 -3.40
CA LEU A 371 15.92 -15.98 -3.81
C LEU A 371 16.08 -15.23 -5.13
N THR A 372 17.14 -14.46 -5.32
CA THR A 372 17.39 -13.75 -6.58
C THR A 372 17.47 -14.72 -7.76
N GLY A 373 18.19 -15.83 -7.59
CA GLY A 373 18.33 -16.88 -8.60
C GLY A 373 17.01 -17.50 -9.05
N LEU A 374 16.06 -17.72 -8.12
CA LEU A 374 14.73 -18.26 -8.44
C LEU A 374 13.95 -17.40 -9.44
N PHE A 375 14.14 -16.08 -9.39
CA PHE A 375 13.39 -15.15 -10.23
C PHE A 375 14.10 -14.81 -11.55
N ILE A 376 15.42 -14.59 -11.51
CA ILE A 376 16.15 -14.14 -12.72
C ILE A 376 16.40 -15.28 -13.71
N LEU A 377 16.71 -16.49 -13.22
CA LEU A 377 17.21 -17.56 -14.09
C LEU A 377 16.19 -17.97 -15.17
N PRO A 378 14.89 -18.14 -14.86
CA PRO A 378 13.88 -18.42 -15.88
C PRO A 378 13.75 -17.31 -16.92
N VAL A 379 13.85 -16.04 -16.48
CA VAL A 379 13.77 -14.87 -17.37
C VAL A 379 14.97 -14.82 -18.30
N ALA A 380 16.20 -14.96 -17.79
CA ALA A 380 17.42 -14.93 -18.58
C ALA A 380 17.42 -16.04 -19.66
N LYS A 381 17.03 -17.27 -19.28
CA LYS A 381 16.90 -18.40 -20.21
C LYS A 381 15.86 -18.17 -21.29
N ASN A 382 14.70 -17.61 -20.93
CA ASN A 382 13.68 -17.26 -21.93
C ASN A 382 14.21 -16.22 -22.92
N MET A 383 14.91 -15.19 -22.44
CA MET A 383 15.45 -14.12 -23.29
C MET A 383 16.57 -14.61 -24.23
N ALA A 384 17.37 -15.59 -23.80
CA ALA A 384 18.42 -16.19 -24.65
C ALA A 384 17.85 -17.25 -25.62
N SER A 385 16.69 -17.83 -25.32
CA SER A 385 16.07 -18.81 -26.19
C SER A 385 15.65 -18.20 -27.53
N SER A 386 15.88 -18.90 -28.64
CA SER A 386 15.34 -18.54 -29.97
C SER A 386 13.82 -18.79 -30.09
N SER A 387 13.10 -18.85 -28.97
CA SER A 387 11.67 -19.13 -28.95
C SER A 387 10.87 -17.94 -29.47
N SER A 388 9.74 -18.21 -30.12
CA SER A 388 8.86 -17.18 -30.69
C SER A 388 8.07 -16.37 -29.65
N THR A 389 8.24 -16.67 -28.37
CA THR A 389 7.46 -16.09 -27.27
C THR A 389 8.39 -15.61 -26.17
N LEU A 390 8.98 -14.44 -26.42
CA LEU A 390 9.69 -13.67 -25.41
C LEU A 390 8.72 -13.14 -24.35
N LEU A 391 9.18 -13.06 -23.11
CA LEU A 391 8.44 -12.41 -22.04
C LEU A 391 8.15 -10.93 -22.38
N PRO A 392 7.01 -10.38 -21.93
CA PRO A 392 6.71 -8.96 -22.06
C PRO A 392 7.86 -8.07 -21.53
N PRO A 393 8.26 -7.01 -22.26
CA PRO A 393 9.40 -6.16 -21.88
C PRO A 393 9.40 -5.65 -20.42
N PRO A 394 8.26 -5.24 -19.82
CA PRO A 394 8.25 -4.78 -18.43
C PRO A 394 8.73 -5.84 -17.43
N ILE A 395 8.46 -7.13 -17.68
CA ILE A 395 8.85 -8.23 -16.80
C ILE A 395 10.37 -8.45 -16.90
N SER A 396 10.89 -8.54 -18.12
CA SER A 396 12.32 -8.68 -18.36
C SER A 396 13.12 -7.51 -17.80
N ALA A 397 12.65 -6.27 -18.03
CA ALA A 397 13.26 -5.08 -17.45
C ALA A 397 13.29 -5.13 -15.91
N ALA A 398 12.18 -5.48 -15.26
CA ALA A 398 12.12 -5.57 -13.80
C ALA A 398 13.08 -6.63 -13.23
N ALA A 399 13.24 -7.77 -13.91
CA ALA A 399 14.20 -8.81 -13.52
C ALA A 399 15.65 -8.32 -13.59
N TYR A 400 16.03 -7.59 -14.65
CA TYR A 400 17.38 -7.01 -14.76
C TYR A 400 17.59 -5.80 -13.84
N GLU A 401 16.55 -5.03 -13.52
CA GLU A 401 16.61 -3.99 -12.48
C GLU A 401 16.85 -4.59 -11.09
N MET A 402 16.22 -5.72 -10.76
CA MET A 402 16.50 -6.52 -9.56
C MET A 402 17.95 -7.03 -9.55
N MET A 403 18.43 -7.57 -10.66
CA MET A 403 19.83 -8.00 -10.79
C MET A 403 20.84 -6.88 -10.62
N THR A 404 20.54 -5.71 -11.18
CA THR A 404 21.37 -4.51 -11.04
C THR A 404 21.51 -4.11 -9.57
N GLU A 405 20.44 -4.28 -8.79
CA GLU A 405 20.45 -4.06 -7.34
C GLU A 405 21.27 -5.14 -6.62
N ALA A 406 21.13 -6.42 -6.97
CA ALA A 406 21.94 -7.51 -6.39
C ALA A 406 23.44 -7.29 -6.58
N VAL A 407 23.88 -6.99 -7.82
CA VAL A 407 25.30 -6.74 -8.17
C VAL A 407 25.83 -5.42 -7.57
N ARG A 408 24.96 -4.54 -7.08
CA ARG A 408 25.44 -3.36 -6.32
C ARG A 408 26.12 -3.76 -5.01
N HIS A 409 25.78 -4.93 -4.46
CA HIS A 409 26.29 -5.42 -3.17
C HIS A 409 27.35 -6.49 -3.41
N TRP A 410 28.61 -6.16 -3.10
CA TRP A 410 29.78 -7.00 -3.38
C TRP A 410 29.69 -8.40 -2.76
N ASN A 411 29.16 -8.49 -1.54
CA ASN A 411 28.94 -9.71 -0.78
C ASN A 411 27.97 -10.66 -1.49
N LEU A 412 26.85 -10.15 -2.02
CA LEU A 412 25.87 -10.99 -2.71
C LEU A 412 26.43 -11.54 -4.00
N SER A 413 27.13 -10.72 -4.77
CA SER A 413 27.61 -11.14 -6.08
C SER A 413 28.86 -12.03 -5.99
N LEU A 414 29.75 -11.86 -5.00
CA LEU A 414 30.79 -12.87 -4.72
C LEU A 414 30.16 -14.22 -4.36
N LEU A 415 29.22 -14.22 -3.42
CA LEU A 415 28.55 -15.45 -2.99
C LEU A 415 27.80 -16.12 -4.14
N ALA A 416 27.17 -15.32 -5.01
CA ALA A 416 26.51 -15.82 -6.21
C ALA A 416 27.49 -16.44 -7.22
N ILE A 417 28.75 -16.01 -7.28
CA ILE A 417 29.74 -16.62 -8.20
C ILE A 417 30.35 -17.88 -7.60
N GLU A 418 30.75 -17.81 -6.33
CA GLU A 418 31.47 -18.88 -5.65
C GLU A 418 30.58 -20.08 -5.34
N HIS A 419 29.31 -19.82 -5.01
CA HIS A 419 28.43 -20.83 -4.45
C HIS A 419 27.17 -21.10 -5.27
N THR A 420 26.89 -20.30 -6.31
CA THR A 420 25.74 -20.54 -7.17
C THR A 420 26.12 -20.57 -8.65
N ALA A 421 25.53 -21.51 -9.39
CA ALA A 421 25.79 -21.61 -10.83
C ALA A 421 25.02 -20.57 -11.66
N TRP A 422 24.03 -19.88 -11.05
CA TRP A 422 23.07 -19.08 -11.80
C TRP A 422 23.64 -17.73 -12.26
N MET A 423 24.57 -17.10 -11.53
CA MET A 423 25.09 -15.78 -11.92
C MET A 423 25.92 -15.83 -13.23
N PRO A 424 26.88 -16.75 -13.40
CA PRO A 424 27.56 -16.93 -14.68
C PRO A 424 26.58 -17.28 -15.82
N GLU A 425 25.61 -18.16 -15.55
CA GLU A 425 24.60 -18.57 -16.54
C GLU A 425 23.71 -17.39 -16.99
N VAL A 426 23.29 -16.53 -16.06
CA VAL A 426 22.55 -15.29 -16.38
C VAL A 426 23.41 -14.35 -17.22
N LEU A 427 24.69 -14.21 -16.90
CA LEU A 427 25.61 -13.37 -17.67
C LEU A 427 25.72 -13.88 -19.12
N ASP A 428 25.93 -15.19 -19.31
CA ASP A 428 26.01 -15.80 -20.64
C ASP A 428 24.71 -15.59 -21.44
N CYS A 429 23.55 -15.87 -20.83
CA CYS A 429 22.25 -15.60 -21.43
C CYS A 429 22.05 -14.12 -21.81
N THR A 430 22.55 -13.19 -20.97
CA THR A 430 22.47 -11.75 -21.24
C THR A 430 23.30 -11.38 -22.47
N ILE A 431 24.52 -11.92 -22.56
CA ILE A 431 25.46 -11.67 -23.67
C ILE A 431 24.89 -12.19 -24.99
N GLU A 432 24.20 -13.33 -24.96
CA GLU A 432 23.55 -13.92 -26.14
C GLU A 432 22.29 -13.16 -26.56
N ALA A 433 21.46 -12.72 -25.60
CA ALA A 433 20.19 -12.06 -25.89
C ALA A 433 20.36 -10.60 -26.39
N LEU A 434 21.34 -9.86 -25.86
CA LEU A 434 21.48 -8.41 -26.08
C LEU A 434 21.59 -8.02 -27.57
N PRO A 435 22.41 -8.68 -28.42
CA PRO A 435 22.46 -8.39 -29.86
C PRO A 435 21.12 -8.64 -30.54
N HIS A 436 20.47 -9.77 -30.24
CA HIS A 436 19.20 -10.14 -30.86
C HIS A 436 18.07 -9.15 -30.57
N LEU A 437 17.97 -8.69 -29.32
CA LEU A 437 16.96 -7.69 -28.92
C LEU A 437 17.20 -6.33 -29.58
N THR A 438 18.46 -5.99 -29.83
CA THR A 438 18.83 -4.74 -30.51
C THR A 438 18.50 -4.81 -32.00
N GLU A 439 18.66 -5.97 -32.64
CA GLU A 439 18.38 -6.15 -34.07
C GLU A 439 16.89 -6.28 -34.39
N VAL A 440 16.13 -7.02 -33.58
CA VAL A 440 14.75 -7.42 -33.91
C VAL A 440 13.69 -6.48 -33.32
N GLY A 441 14.00 -5.73 -32.26
CA GLY A 441 12.97 -5.01 -31.51
C GLY A 441 13.46 -3.89 -30.60
N GLN A 442 14.49 -3.13 -31.00
CA GLN A 442 15.11 -2.09 -30.17
C GLN A 442 14.10 -1.14 -29.50
N ALA A 443 13.13 -0.61 -30.27
CA ALA A 443 12.11 0.30 -29.72
C ALA A 443 11.14 -0.39 -28.75
N GLN A 444 10.85 -1.67 -28.94
CA GLN A 444 9.97 -2.44 -28.06
C GLN A 444 10.66 -2.86 -26.75
N TYR A 445 11.96 -3.15 -26.81
CA TYR A 445 12.74 -3.67 -25.69
C TYR A 445 13.72 -2.64 -25.09
N GLU A 446 13.61 -1.36 -25.43
CA GLU A 446 14.54 -0.31 -24.98
C GLU A 446 14.79 -0.33 -23.47
N ARG A 447 13.71 -0.47 -22.67
CA ARG A 447 13.82 -0.54 -21.20
C ARG A 447 14.56 -1.80 -20.74
N THR A 448 14.29 -2.94 -21.37
CA THR A 448 14.97 -4.21 -21.07
C THR A 448 16.45 -4.13 -21.43
N ILE A 449 16.79 -3.62 -22.62
CA ILE A 449 18.16 -3.41 -23.08
C ILE A 449 18.89 -2.47 -22.12
N THR A 450 18.26 -1.37 -21.72
CA THR A 450 18.82 -0.42 -20.75
C THR A 450 19.09 -1.09 -19.40
N ALA A 451 18.17 -1.92 -18.91
CA ALA A 451 18.35 -2.64 -17.65
C ALA A 451 19.49 -3.67 -17.74
N MET A 452 19.59 -4.43 -18.84
CA MET A 452 20.70 -5.36 -19.11
C MET A 452 22.05 -4.64 -19.16
N LEU A 453 22.12 -3.50 -19.86
CA LEU A 453 23.34 -2.68 -19.94
C LEU A 453 23.75 -2.11 -18.57
N ARG A 454 22.79 -1.71 -17.73
CA ARG A 454 23.07 -1.27 -16.35
C ARG A 454 23.61 -2.41 -15.49
N PHE A 455 23.05 -3.61 -15.63
CA PHE A 455 23.56 -4.81 -14.97
C PHE A 455 25.01 -5.10 -15.39
N LEU A 456 25.30 -5.14 -16.70
CA LEU A 456 26.66 -5.33 -17.22
C LEU A 456 27.62 -4.24 -16.74
N ARG A 457 27.19 -2.96 -16.78
CA ARG A 457 27.98 -1.83 -16.27
C ARG A 457 28.34 -2.02 -14.80
N ASN A 458 27.41 -2.45 -13.95
CA ASN A 458 27.70 -2.64 -12.53
C ASN A 458 28.70 -3.78 -12.29
N ILE A 459 28.67 -4.85 -13.07
CA ILE A 459 29.71 -5.90 -13.02
C ILE A 459 31.08 -5.31 -13.41
N LEU A 460 31.13 -4.48 -14.45
CA LEU A 460 32.38 -3.90 -14.93
C LEU A 460 32.99 -2.88 -13.96
N LEU A 461 32.15 -2.12 -13.24
CA LEU A 461 32.61 -1.18 -12.21
C LEU A 461 33.34 -1.86 -11.04
N TRP A 462 33.20 -3.18 -10.89
CA TRP A 462 33.98 -3.91 -9.89
C TRP A 462 35.46 -4.04 -10.27
N GLY A 463 35.78 -3.88 -11.55
CA GLY A 463 37.15 -3.93 -12.08
C GLY A 463 37.82 -2.57 -12.18
N ASP A 464 37.08 -1.51 -11.86
CA ASP A 464 37.60 -0.15 -11.82
C ASP A 464 38.38 0.04 -10.50
N PRO A 465 39.69 0.32 -10.57
CA PRO A 465 40.53 0.53 -9.40
C PRO A 465 39.98 1.61 -8.44
N ASP A 466 39.31 2.63 -8.98
CA ASP A 466 38.81 3.79 -8.24
C ASP A 466 37.48 3.51 -7.51
N THR A 467 36.74 2.48 -7.91
CA THR A 467 35.47 2.06 -7.26
C THR A 467 35.53 0.71 -6.58
N SER A 468 36.64 -0.02 -6.68
CA SER A 468 36.82 -1.32 -6.02
C SER A 468 36.80 -1.18 -4.49
N ARG A 469 35.76 -1.73 -3.86
CA ARG A 469 35.69 -1.92 -2.40
C ARG A 469 36.04 -3.38 -2.09
N GLY A 470 37.32 -3.68 -2.02
CA GLY A 470 37.82 -4.94 -1.46
C GLY A 470 38.21 -5.99 -2.51
N ASP A 471 39.51 -6.25 -2.53
CA ASP A 471 40.24 -7.42 -3.04
C ASP A 471 40.06 -7.84 -4.51
N ASN A 472 41.21 -8.10 -5.15
CA ASN A 472 41.34 -8.73 -6.47
C ASN A 472 40.84 -10.20 -6.44
N ALA A 473 39.59 -10.44 -6.06
CA ALA A 473 38.98 -11.76 -6.11
C ALA A 473 39.00 -12.25 -7.57
N PRO A 474 39.72 -13.34 -7.89
CA PRO A 474 39.91 -13.80 -9.27
C PRO A 474 38.60 -14.12 -9.98
N GLU A 475 37.58 -14.53 -9.22
CA GLU A 475 36.21 -14.78 -9.65
C GLU A 475 35.54 -13.52 -10.23
N LEU A 476 35.74 -12.36 -9.60
CA LEU A 476 35.20 -11.08 -10.09
C LEU A 476 35.90 -10.63 -11.37
N VAL A 477 37.21 -10.83 -11.43
CA VAL A 477 38.01 -10.54 -12.63
C VAL A 477 37.57 -11.43 -13.80
N GLN A 478 37.20 -12.68 -13.55
CA GLN A 478 36.68 -13.58 -14.57
C GLN A 478 35.31 -13.13 -15.10
N LEU A 479 34.36 -12.78 -14.21
CA LEU A 479 33.08 -12.21 -14.62
C LEU A 479 33.25 -10.92 -15.43
N GLN A 480 34.17 -10.04 -15.02
CA GLN A 480 34.47 -8.80 -15.76
C GLN A 480 34.93 -9.10 -17.19
N LYS A 481 35.87 -10.04 -17.36
CA LYS A 481 36.32 -10.46 -18.69
C LYS A 481 35.18 -11.00 -19.55
N GLN A 482 34.26 -11.75 -18.97
CA GLN A 482 33.06 -12.23 -19.66
C GLN A 482 32.13 -11.06 -20.04
N ALA A 483 31.86 -10.12 -19.12
CA ALA A 483 31.01 -8.95 -19.35
C ALA A 483 31.59 -7.94 -20.38
N GLN A 484 32.91 -7.94 -20.62
CA GLN A 484 33.54 -7.12 -21.67
C GLN A 484 33.26 -7.64 -23.09
N ALA A 485 33.02 -8.94 -23.27
CA ALA A 485 32.78 -9.56 -24.58
C ALA A 485 31.64 -8.93 -25.40
N PRO A 486 30.44 -8.63 -24.85
CA PRO A 486 29.37 -7.97 -25.59
C PRO A 486 29.72 -6.51 -25.96
N LEU A 487 30.36 -5.74 -25.07
CA LEU A 487 30.69 -4.33 -25.35
C LEU A 487 31.62 -4.19 -26.56
N HIS A 488 32.56 -5.11 -26.74
CA HIS A 488 33.41 -5.14 -27.94
C HIS A 488 32.65 -5.48 -29.23
N ARG A 489 31.53 -6.23 -29.15
CA ARG A 489 30.62 -6.48 -30.28
C ARG A 489 29.75 -5.26 -30.58
N PHE A 490 29.25 -4.55 -29.56
CA PHE A 490 28.44 -3.34 -29.71
C PHE A 490 29.23 -2.14 -30.26
N ILE A 491 30.50 -1.97 -29.87
CA ILE A 491 31.38 -0.90 -30.40
C ILE A 491 31.74 -1.14 -31.88
N ARG A 492 31.54 -2.35 -32.41
CA ARG A 492 31.85 -2.72 -33.80
C ARG A 492 30.65 -2.70 -34.75
N ILE A 493 29.47 -2.30 -34.29
CA ILE A 493 28.33 -2.06 -35.20
C ILE A 493 28.64 -0.75 -35.96
N PRO A 494 28.81 -0.78 -37.29
CA PRO A 494 29.00 0.45 -38.07
C PRO A 494 27.76 1.32 -37.92
N GLN A 495 27.94 2.63 -37.69
CA GLN A 495 26.86 3.62 -37.73
C GLN A 495 26.20 3.68 -39.10
#